data_AF-A0A7Z9W6C5-F1
#
_entry.id   AF-A0A7Z9W6C5-F1
#
_cell.length_a   1.000
_cell.length_b   1.000
_cell.length_c   1.000
_cell.angle_alpha   90.00
_cell.angle_beta   90.00
_cell.angle_gamma   90.00
#
_symmetry.space_group_name_H-M   'P 1'
#
loop_
_entity.id
_entity.type
_entity.pdbx_description
1 polymer ?
#
loop_
_entity_poly.entity_id
_entity_poly.type
_entity_poly.pdbx_seq_one_letter_code
_entity_poly.pdbx_strand_id
1 'polypeptide(L)'
;MRVNICLTALFLLSCEPLVTQFEDLEEAVYYQAAKITTPPYRIVSFTVVTWNIRFGAGRIDWYLDSCGDRVLLTEKEVVENLETIAREMGEIGADILLLQEVDRNSKRSAYIDQIQWFLDHTELNYGVYAPIQKSQFIPSDGLGRMDLGNVILSRWEINDAERIQMALRGDQSALTQYFWPRRNIIKCKIEVPGHDNFWAVNIHAAAFSTDDTKEKHVKLFKSELDELNGIGATFVGGGDFNTVPPGSEKTEYCDEDRCPGETSDQCGDGLDYTTEQDWLTSLYGDYTPAVALNDYLMDNSSYFTHNRSGTEWWDKKIDYIFTNGGWANTTGTTHQDMFNFSDHAPVSAEFLLTQ
;
A
#
# COMPACT_ATOMS: atom_id res chain seq x y z
N MET A 1 -10.62 -16.26 -42.56
CA MET A 1 -9.35 -16.76 -41.96
C MET A 1 -8.18 -15.87 -42.39
N ARG A 2 -8.15 -14.59 -42.00
CA ARG A 2 -7.04 -13.64 -42.29
C ARG A 2 -6.89 -12.54 -41.22
N VAL A 3 -7.54 -12.68 -40.06
CA VAL A 3 -7.46 -11.69 -38.96
C VAL A 3 -6.57 -12.18 -37.81
N ASN A 4 -6.22 -13.47 -37.75
CA ASN A 4 -5.43 -14.04 -36.65
C ASN A 4 -3.90 -13.99 -36.84
N ILE A 5 -3.38 -13.54 -37.98
CA ILE A 5 -1.92 -13.52 -38.23
C ILE A 5 -1.29 -12.19 -37.76
N CYS A 6 -2.03 -11.07 -37.79
CA CYS A 6 -1.50 -9.78 -37.35
C CYS A 6 -1.34 -9.65 -35.83
N LEU A 7 -2.23 -10.25 -35.03
CA LEU A 7 -2.14 -10.16 -33.57
C LEU A 7 -0.94 -10.95 -33.02
N THR A 8 -0.67 -12.13 -33.59
CA THR A 8 0.46 -12.99 -33.16
C THR A 8 1.82 -12.38 -33.53
N ALA A 9 1.88 -11.60 -34.63
CA ALA A 9 3.11 -10.92 -35.04
C ALA A 9 3.45 -9.68 -34.17
N LEU A 10 2.45 -9.01 -33.59
CA LEU A 10 2.66 -7.86 -32.70
C LEU A 10 3.25 -8.25 -31.34
N PHE A 11 2.91 -9.43 -30.81
CA PHE A 11 3.50 -9.93 -29.55
C PHE A 11 4.98 -10.33 -29.68
N LEU A 12 5.46 -10.62 -30.89
CA LEU A 12 6.85 -11.01 -31.15
C LEU A 12 7.79 -9.82 -31.40
N LEU A 13 7.27 -8.60 -31.45
CA LEU A 13 8.03 -7.37 -31.74
C LEU A 13 8.13 -6.41 -30.54
N SER A 14 7.44 -6.70 -29.43
CA SER A 14 7.59 -5.96 -28.17
C SER A 14 8.89 -6.37 -27.49
N CYS A 15 9.70 -5.40 -27.07
CA CYS A 15 10.87 -5.67 -26.21
C CYS A 15 10.48 -5.96 -24.75
N GLU A 16 9.23 -5.65 -24.35
CA GLU A 16 8.71 -5.95 -23.02
C GLU A 16 7.79 -7.18 -23.03
N PRO A 17 7.87 -8.05 -22.01
CA PRO A 17 6.98 -9.19 -21.88
C PRO A 17 5.52 -8.73 -21.66
N LEU A 18 4.56 -9.57 -22.04
CA LEU A 18 3.13 -9.29 -21.81
C LEU A 18 2.84 -9.03 -20.33
N VAL A 19 3.37 -9.90 -19.45
CA VAL A 19 3.35 -9.72 -18.00
C VAL A 19 4.80 -9.77 -17.51
N THR A 20 5.18 -8.79 -16.72
CA THR A 20 6.50 -8.73 -16.09
C THR A 20 6.56 -9.76 -14.97
N GLN A 21 7.59 -10.60 -15.00
CA GLN A 21 7.99 -11.43 -13.87
C GLN A 21 9.06 -10.68 -13.09
N PHE A 22 9.18 -10.98 -11.81
CA PHE A 22 10.09 -10.30 -10.91
C PHE A 22 11.02 -11.31 -10.26
N GLU A 23 12.25 -10.90 -10.01
CA GLU A 23 13.20 -11.68 -9.22
C GLU A 23 12.84 -11.63 -7.73
N ASP A 24 13.41 -12.54 -6.95
CA ASP A 24 13.18 -12.60 -5.49
C ASP A 24 13.64 -11.30 -4.79
N LEU A 25 14.74 -10.72 -5.28
CA LEU A 25 15.30 -9.44 -4.83
C LEU A 25 15.78 -8.65 -6.05
N GLU A 26 15.34 -7.41 -6.19
CA GLU A 26 15.77 -6.51 -7.27
C GLU A 26 15.78 -5.04 -6.81
N GLU A 27 16.46 -4.18 -7.57
CA GLU A 27 16.52 -2.74 -7.27
C GLU A 27 15.15 -2.07 -7.52
N ALA A 28 14.73 -1.18 -6.62
CA ALA A 28 13.53 -0.37 -6.81
C ALA A 28 13.77 0.77 -7.82
N VAL A 29 12.70 1.30 -8.39
CA VAL A 29 12.78 2.40 -9.37
C VAL A 29 12.84 3.74 -8.64
N TYR A 30 13.94 4.47 -8.79
CA TYR A 30 14.12 5.80 -8.20
C TYR A 30 13.37 6.90 -8.96
N TYR A 31 12.89 7.87 -8.18
CA TYR A 31 12.22 9.08 -8.61
C TYR A 31 12.79 10.29 -7.88
N GLN A 32 12.70 11.45 -8.53
CA GLN A 32 13.11 12.72 -7.95
C GLN A 32 12.14 13.81 -8.41
N ALA A 33 11.79 14.72 -7.51
CA ALA A 33 10.99 15.89 -7.84
C ALA A 33 11.70 16.77 -8.87
N ALA A 34 10.94 17.38 -9.78
CA ALA A 34 11.51 18.30 -10.77
C ALA A 34 12.20 19.51 -10.11
N LYS A 35 11.75 19.87 -8.90
CA LYS A 35 12.34 20.93 -8.08
C LYS A 35 12.45 20.46 -6.63
N ILE A 36 13.67 20.41 -6.12
CA ILE A 36 13.94 20.07 -4.73
C ILE A 36 13.62 21.25 -3.81
N THR A 37 12.78 21.02 -2.79
CA THR A 37 12.64 21.92 -1.63
C THR A 37 13.65 21.52 -0.57
N THR A 38 14.51 22.45 -0.15
CA THR A 38 15.47 22.16 0.92
C THR A 38 14.76 21.87 2.25
N PRO A 39 14.89 20.65 2.83
CA PRO A 39 14.30 20.35 4.13
C PRO A 39 15.07 21.06 5.25
N PRO A 40 14.50 21.19 6.46
CA PRO A 40 15.21 21.78 7.60
C PRO A 40 16.51 21.02 7.92
N TYR A 41 17.59 21.76 8.17
CA TYR A 41 18.90 21.17 8.48
C TYR A 41 18.96 20.49 9.85
N ARG A 42 18.06 20.87 10.77
CA ARG A 42 17.91 20.25 12.08
C ARG A 42 16.44 19.99 12.34
N ILE A 43 16.14 18.76 12.71
CA ILE A 43 14.82 18.31 13.13
C ILE A 43 14.99 17.50 14.42
N VAL A 44 13.96 17.52 15.27
CA VAL A 44 13.88 16.69 16.49
C VAL A 44 12.88 15.55 16.32
N SER A 45 12.03 15.67 15.32
CA SER A 45 10.99 14.73 14.94
C SER A 45 10.58 14.95 13.49
N PHE A 46 9.85 14.00 12.93
CA PHE A 46 9.24 14.08 11.60
C PHE A 46 8.00 13.20 11.50
N THR A 47 7.11 13.50 10.56
CA THR A 47 5.84 12.78 10.40
C THR A 47 5.96 11.68 9.35
N VAL A 48 5.58 10.47 9.74
CA VAL A 48 5.43 9.32 8.84
C VAL A 48 3.95 9.06 8.62
N VAL A 49 3.54 8.83 7.38
CA VAL A 49 2.17 8.47 7.03
C VAL A 49 2.17 7.22 6.15
N THR A 50 1.22 6.33 6.38
CA THR A 50 0.88 5.26 5.42
C THR A 50 -0.50 5.51 4.85
N TRP A 51 -0.67 5.26 3.55
CA TRP A 51 -1.95 5.41 2.89
C TRP A 51 -2.06 4.56 1.62
N ASN A 52 -3.03 3.63 1.60
CA ASN A 52 -3.51 3.05 0.35
C ASN A 52 -4.38 4.09 -0.36
N ILE A 53 -3.90 4.60 -1.50
CA ILE A 53 -4.56 5.69 -2.24
C ILE A 53 -5.50 5.19 -3.33
N ARG A 54 -5.63 3.87 -3.47
CA ARG A 54 -6.50 3.21 -4.44
C ARG A 54 -6.37 3.83 -5.83
N PHE A 55 -5.14 3.99 -6.32
CA PHE A 55 -4.80 4.56 -7.64
C PHE A 55 -5.51 5.90 -7.94
N GLY A 56 -5.77 6.72 -6.92
CA GLY A 56 -6.47 7.99 -7.05
C GLY A 56 -7.94 7.84 -7.42
N ALA A 57 -8.57 6.75 -7.00
CA ALA A 57 -9.95 6.45 -7.35
C ALA A 57 -10.99 6.99 -6.36
N GLY A 58 -10.57 7.42 -5.17
CA GLY A 58 -11.50 7.79 -4.12
C GLY A 58 -12.45 6.65 -3.76
N ARG A 59 -13.72 6.99 -3.51
CA ARG A 59 -14.77 6.04 -3.12
C ARG A 59 -15.63 5.56 -4.29
N ILE A 60 -15.09 5.51 -5.52
CA ILE A 60 -15.86 4.92 -6.62
C ILE A 60 -16.17 3.45 -6.32
N ASP A 61 -17.36 2.99 -6.72
CA ASP A 61 -17.67 1.56 -6.69
C ASP A 61 -16.92 0.88 -7.85
N TRP A 62 -15.66 0.51 -7.61
CA TRP A 62 -14.83 -0.20 -8.57
C TRP A 62 -15.24 -1.67 -8.66
N TYR A 63 -15.09 -2.24 -9.85
CA TYR A 63 -15.71 -3.53 -10.18
C TYR A 63 -15.15 -4.73 -9.39
N LEU A 64 -13.89 -4.67 -8.97
CA LEU A 64 -13.22 -5.82 -8.35
C LEU A 64 -13.45 -5.86 -6.83
N ASP A 65 -13.33 -4.72 -6.17
CA ASP A 65 -13.26 -4.63 -4.71
C ASP A 65 -14.44 -3.88 -4.08
N SER A 66 -15.29 -3.15 -4.82
CA SER A 66 -16.40 -2.36 -4.23
C SER A 66 -17.76 -2.57 -4.90
N CYS A 67 -18.07 -3.78 -5.36
CA CYS A 67 -19.41 -4.17 -5.82
C CYS A 67 -20.01 -3.34 -6.97
N GLY A 68 -19.20 -2.54 -7.66
CA GLY A 68 -19.65 -1.69 -8.75
C GLY A 68 -19.37 -2.30 -10.13
N ASP A 69 -19.51 -1.47 -11.17
CA ASP A 69 -19.26 -1.84 -12.56
C ASP A 69 -18.19 -0.93 -13.22
N ARG A 70 -17.69 0.07 -12.48
CA ARG A 70 -16.68 1.00 -12.99
C ARG A 70 -15.32 0.33 -13.04
N VAL A 71 -14.64 0.52 -14.16
CA VAL A 71 -13.28 -0.02 -14.39
C VAL A 71 -12.27 1.09 -14.65
N LEU A 72 -12.69 2.13 -15.39
CA LEU A 72 -11.84 3.22 -15.83
C LEU A 72 -12.25 4.55 -15.18
N LEU A 73 -11.25 5.31 -14.78
CA LEU A 73 -11.37 6.71 -14.40
C LEU A 73 -11.00 7.61 -15.58
N THR A 74 -11.62 8.78 -15.61
CA THR A 74 -11.17 9.87 -16.46
C THR A 74 -9.93 10.53 -15.86
N GLU A 75 -9.11 11.15 -16.70
CA GLU A 75 -7.93 11.92 -16.25
C GLU A 75 -8.31 12.98 -15.22
N LYS A 76 -9.44 13.65 -15.42
CA LYS A 76 -9.97 14.66 -14.51
C LYS A 76 -10.23 14.08 -13.12
N GLU A 77 -10.93 12.94 -13.02
CA GLU A 77 -11.22 12.31 -11.72
C GLU A 77 -9.94 11.94 -10.99
N VAL A 78 -8.97 11.36 -11.70
CA VAL A 78 -7.68 10.99 -11.10
C VAL A 78 -6.96 12.23 -10.60
N VAL A 79 -6.81 13.27 -11.42
CA VAL A 79 -6.10 14.51 -11.02
C VAL A 79 -6.79 15.20 -9.83
N GLU A 80 -8.11 15.34 -9.83
CA GLU A 80 -8.84 15.96 -8.70
C GLU A 80 -8.65 15.19 -7.39
N ASN A 81 -8.59 13.85 -7.46
CA ASN A 81 -8.30 13.01 -6.30
C ASN A 81 -6.84 13.13 -5.85
N LEU A 82 -5.88 13.13 -6.78
CA LEU A 82 -4.45 13.32 -6.45
C LEU A 82 -4.19 14.69 -5.82
N GLU A 83 -4.82 15.76 -6.33
CA GLU A 83 -4.77 17.12 -5.75
C GLU A 83 -5.29 17.15 -4.33
N THR A 84 -6.38 16.44 -4.07
CA THR A 84 -6.94 16.31 -2.73
C THR A 84 -5.98 15.55 -1.82
N ILE A 85 -5.52 14.37 -2.23
CA ILE A 85 -4.58 13.55 -1.46
C ILE A 85 -3.30 14.34 -1.13
N ALA A 86 -2.71 15.03 -2.10
CA ALA A 86 -1.51 15.86 -1.89
C ALA A 86 -1.73 17.00 -0.91
N ARG A 87 -2.89 17.67 -0.97
CA ARG A 87 -3.26 18.70 0.01
C ARG A 87 -3.35 18.11 1.41
N GLU A 88 -4.09 17.02 1.60
CA GLU A 88 -4.25 16.38 2.91
C GLU A 88 -2.89 15.91 3.48
N MET A 89 -2.02 15.34 2.65
CA MET A 89 -0.64 14.99 3.06
C MET A 89 0.17 16.20 3.51
N GLY A 90 -0.01 17.34 2.84
CA GLY A 90 0.59 18.61 3.23
C GLY A 90 0.04 19.16 4.55
N GLU A 91 -1.27 19.01 4.79
CA GLU A 91 -1.93 19.42 6.04
C GLU A 91 -1.50 18.55 7.24
N ILE A 92 -1.34 17.24 7.03
CA ILE A 92 -0.73 16.32 8.01
C ILE A 92 0.74 16.67 8.27
N GLY A 93 1.40 17.32 7.31
CA GLY A 93 2.82 17.65 7.38
C GLY A 93 3.71 16.43 7.16
N ALA A 94 3.36 15.57 6.21
CA ALA A 94 4.09 14.33 5.94
C ALA A 94 5.53 14.58 5.47
N ASP A 95 6.50 13.94 6.13
CA ASP A 95 7.91 13.97 5.73
C ASP A 95 8.35 12.66 5.05
N ILE A 96 7.72 11.54 5.42
CA ILE A 96 7.86 10.23 4.78
C ILE A 96 6.48 9.64 4.54
N LEU A 97 6.22 9.19 3.31
CA LEU A 97 4.97 8.53 2.92
C LEU A 97 5.22 7.09 2.47
N LEU A 98 4.44 6.17 3.02
CA LEU A 98 4.35 4.77 2.59
C LEU A 98 3.03 4.60 1.83
N LEU A 99 3.07 4.60 0.49
CA LEU A 99 1.86 4.54 -0.33
C LEU A 99 1.67 3.16 -0.94
N GLN A 100 0.42 2.69 -0.93
CA GLN A 100 -0.01 1.47 -1.60
C GLN A 100 -0.98 1.82 -2.72
N GLU A 101 -1.09 0.90 -3.69
CA GLU A 101 -1.94 1.05 -4.87
C GLU A 101 -1.66 2.28 -5.73
N VAL A 102 -0.38 2.59 -5.94
CA VAL A 102 0.00 3.70 -6.81
C VAL A 102 0.13 3.21 -8.26
N ASP A 103 -0.59 3.83 -9.17
CA ASP A 103 -0.51 3.52 -10.61
C ASP A 103 0.56 4.37 -11.32
N ARG A 104 1.22 3.75 -12.30
CA ARG A 104 2.19 4.38 -13.19
C ARG A 104 1.84 4.12 -14.65
N ASN A 105 1.22 5.06 -15.34
CA ASN A 105 0.79 4.86 -16.73
C ASN A 105 -0.24 3.70 -16.89
N SER A 106 -1.01 3.34 -15.86
CA SER A 106 -2.06 2.33 -15.97
C SER A 106 -3.27 2.88 -16.74
N LYS A 107 -3.92 2.05 -17.56
CA LYS A 107 -5.09 2.47 -18.35
C LYS A 107 -6.26 2.91 -17.45
N ARG A 108 -6.47 2.23 -16.32
CA ARG A 108 -7.59 2.51 -15.39
C ARG A 108 -7.52 3.90 -14.77
N SER A 109 -6.32 4.46 -14.64
CA SER A 109 -6.03 5.77 -14.04
C SER A 109 -5.53 6.77 -15.09
N ALA A 110 -6.06 6.66 -16.31
CA ALA A 110 -5.81 7.58 -17.42
C ALA A 110 -4.33 7.76 -17.79
N TYR A 111 -3.50 6.73 -17.57
CA TYR A 111 -2.07 6.73 -17.87
C TYR A 111 -1.24 7.80 -17.15
N ILE A 112 -1.71 8.28 -15.99
CA ILE A 112 -0.95 9.23 -15.17
C ILE A 112 0.19 8.48 -14.45
N ASP A 113 1.39 9.09 -14.41
CA ASP A 113 2.45 8.68 -13.48
C ASP A 113 2.19 9.37 -12.13
N GLN A 114 1.49 8.68 -11.23
CA GLN A 114 1.04 9.26 -9.97
C GLN A 114 2.21 9.58 -9.04
N ILE A 115 3.32 8.83 -9.15
CA ILE A 115 4.52 9.01 -8.33
C ILE A 115 5.16 10.36 -8.66
N GLN A 116 5.41 10.61 -9.95
CA GLN A 116 5.96 11.89 -10.40
C GLN A 116 5.00 13.03 -10.10
N TRP A 117 3.69 12.79 -10.29
CA TRP A 117 2.67 13.79 -9.99
C TRP A 117 2.76 14.25 -8.52
N PHE A 118 2.83 13.34 -7.55
CA PHE A 118 2.97 13.72 -6.14
C PHE A 118 4.27 14.49 -5.85
N LEU A 119 5.40 14.05 -6.41
CA LEU A 119 6.68 14.73 -6.21
C LEU A 119 6.68 16.16 -6.76
N ASP A 120 5.96 16.41 -7.85
CA ASP A 120 5.89 17.74 -8.45
C ASP A 120 4.87 18.68 -7.77
N HIS A 121 4.01 18.14 -6.89
CA HIS A 121 2.91 18.89 -6.23
C HIS A 121 2.95 18.85 -4.69
N THR A 122 4.01 18.31 -4.10
CA THR A 122 4.21 18.27 -2.64
C THR A 122 5.62 18.77 -2.28
N GLU A 123 5.93 18.82 -0.98
CA GLU A 123 7.27 19.17 -0.48
C GLU A 123 8.20 17.94 -0.36
N LEU A 124 7.77 16.79 -0.89
CA LEU A 124 8.54 15.55 -0.95
C LEU A 124 9.46 15.60 -2.18
N ASN A 125 10.70 15.17 -1.99
CA ASN A 125 11.78 15.41 -2.94
C ASN A 125 12.20 14.16 -3.69
N TYR A 126 12.09 13.00 -3.03
CA TYR A 126 12.62 11.73 -3.50
C TYR A 126 11.55 10.67 -3.37
N GLY A 127 11.56 9.72 -4.31
CA GLY A 127 10.65 8.60 -4.29
C GLY A 127 11.33 7.32 -4.75
N VAL A 128 10.83 6.19 -4.27
CA VAL A 128 11.15 4.87 -4.82
C VAL A 128 9.87 4.08 -5.07
N TYR A 129 9.82 3.36 -6.19
CA TYR A 129 8.66 2.63 -6.66
C TYR A 129 9.00 1.16 -6.91
N ALA A 130 8.13 0.27 -6.44
CA ALA A 130 8.25 -1.16 -6.64
C ALA A 130 6.94 -1.74 -7.23
N PRO A 131 6.94 -2.21 -8.48
CA PRO A 131 5.74 -2.78 -9.09
C PRO A 131 5.31 -4.08 -8.41
N ILE A 132 4.03 -4.16 -8.07
CA ILE A 132 3.33 -5.39 -7.66
C ILE A 132 2.60 -6.03 -8.84
N GLN A 133 2.25 -5.27 -9.88
CA GLN A 133 1.60 -5.80 -11.07
C GLN A 133 1.94 -4.96 -12.28
N LYS A 134 2.70 -5.52 -13.22
CA LYS A 134 3.10 -4.83 -14.46
C LYS A 134 2.79 -5.68 -15.68
N SER A 135 1.84 -5.23 -16.50
CA SER A 135 1.34 -5.92 -17.67
C SER A 135 1.05 -4.94 -18.81
N GLN A 136 1.46 -5.29 -20.02
CA GLN A 136 1.12 -4.52 -21.22
C GLN A 136 -0.37 -4.58 -21.52
N PHE A 137 -1.03 -5.69 -21.15
CA PHE A 137 -2.46 -5.87 -21.37
C PHE A 137 -3.02 -7.00 -20.49
N ILE A 138 -3.93 -6.66 -19.57
CA ILE A 138 -4.76 -7.62 -18.82
C ILE A 138 -6.09 -7.81 -19.57
N PRO A 139 -6.40 -9.03 -20.06
CA PRO A 139 -7.60 -9.32 -20.84
C PRO A 139 -8.83 -9.60 -19.95
N SER A 140 -9.03 -8.82 -18.88
CA SER A 140 -10.16 -8.95 -17.96
C SER A 140 -10.83 -7.58 -17.79
N ASP A 141 -12.16 -7.56 -17.92
CA ASP A 141 -13.04 -6.44 -17.54
C ASP A 141 -12.70 -5.07 -18.17
N GLY A 142 -11.83 -5.03 -19.18
CA GLY A 142 -11.38 -3.79 -19.81
C GLY A 142 -10.18 -3.12 -19.14
N LEU A 143 -9.54 -3.76 -18.15
CA LEU A 143 -8.35 -3.27 -17.43
C LEU A 143 -7.24 -2.80 -18.38
N GLY A 144 -6.84 -3.62 -19.35
CA GLY A 144 -5.79 -3.26 -20.30
C GLY A 144 -4.41 -3.08 -19.64
N ARG A 145 -3.66 -2.03 -20.00
CA ARG A 145 -2.31 -1.79 -19.45
C ARG A 145 -2.37 -1.55 -17.95
N MET A 146 -1.47 -2.20 -17.21
CA MET A 146 -1.34 -2.09 -15.75
C MET A 146 0.12 -1.96 -15.36
N ASP A 147 0.40 -1.08 -14.42
CA ASP A 147 1.71 -0.88 -13.81
C ASP A 147 1.45 -0.25 -12.43
N LEU A 148 1.11 -1.12 -11.49
CA LEU A 148 0.67 -0.83 -10.13
C LEU A 148 1.78 -1.22 -9.16
N GLY A 149 2.04 -0.40 -8.14
CA GLY A 149 3.09 -0.66 -7.17
C GLY A 149 2.93 0.00 -5.81
N ASN A 150 3.91 -0.29 -4.97
CA ASN A 150 4.13 0.36 -3.68
C ASN A 150 5.16 1.48 -3.86
N VAL A 151 5.03 2.54 -3.07
CA VAL A 151 5.90 3.72 -3.15
C VAL A 151 6.35 4.15 -1.76
N ILE A 152 7.60 4.56 -1.65
CA ILE A 152 8.07 5.36 -0.52
C ILE A 152 8.43 6.74 -1.06
N LEU A 153 7.83 7.80 -0.52
CA LEU A 153 8.21 9.18 -0.82
C LEU A 153 8.86 9.80 0.43
N SER A 154 9.87 10.65 0.23
CA SER A 154 10.58 11.29 1.31
C SER A 154 11.02 12.71 0.95
N ARG A 155 11.09 13.58 1.96
CA ARG A 155 11.78 14.87 1.86
C ARG A 155 13.29 14.73 1.75
N TRP A 156 13.85 13.61 2.21
CA TRP A 156 15.29 13.35 2.22
C TRP A 156 15.68 12.31 1.20
N GLU A 157 16.97 12.32 0.85
CA GLU A 157 17.52 11.45 -0.18
C GLU A 157 17.32 9.98 0.21
N ILE A 158 16.95 9.18 -0.80
CA ILE A 158 16.70 7.75 -0.65
C ILE A 158 17.84 6.99 -1.32
N ASN A 159 18.39 6.01 -0.62
CA ASN A 159 19.48 5.14 -1.05
C ASN A 159 19.11 3.67 -0.81
N ASP A 160 19.88 2.75 -1.40
CA ASP A 160 19.81 1.30 -1.14
C ASP A 160 18.37 0.73 -1.18
N ALA A 161 17.63 1.07 -2.24
CA ALA A 161 16.22 0.73 -2.36
C ALA A 161 16.01 -0.64 -3.02
N GLU A 162 15.40 -1.54 -2.27
CA GLU A 162 15.18 -2.93 -2.64
C GLU A 162 13.68 -3.20 -2.81
N ARG A 163 13.36 -3.98 -3.83
CA ARG A 163 12.08 -4.64 -4.00
C ARG A 163 12.26 -6.13 -3.67
N ILE A 164 11.48 -6.60 -2.71
CA ILE A 164 11.55 -7.96 -2.18
C ILE A 164 10.26 -8.70 -2.53
N GLN A 165 10.36 -9.79 -3.29
CA GLN A 165 9.22 -10.57 -3.74
C GLN A 165 8.56 -11.30 -2.56
N MET A 166 7.24 -11.20 -2.47
CA MET A 166 6.44 -11.95 -1.50
C MET A 166 5.85 -13.21 -2.13
N ALA A 167 5.33 -14.13 -1.30
CA ALA A 167 4.74 -15.38 -1.77
C ALA A 167 3.61 -15.14 -2.78
N LEU A 168 3.51 -16.02 -3.78
CA LEU A 168 2.36 -16.01 -4.69
C LEU A 168 1.19 -16.76 -4.05
N ARG A 169 -0.03 -16.29 -4.33
CA ARG A 169 -1.27 -17.01 -4.01
C ARG A 169 -1.28 -18.40 -4.63
N GLY A 170 -1.45 -19.45 -3.83
CA GLY A 170 -1.52 -20.85 -4.28
C GLY A 170 -2.94 -21.32 -4.59
N ASP A 171 -3.96 -20.58 -4.17
CA ASP A 171 -5.39 -20.87 -4.32
C ASP A 171 -6.00 -20.43 -5.66
N GLN A 172 -5.15 -20.13 -6.66
CA GLN A 172 -5.56 -19.62 -7.97
C GLN A 172 -5.25 -20.57 -9.13
N SER A 173 -6.01 -20.46 -10.22
CA SER A 173 -5.63 -21.10 -11.49
C SER A 173 -4.31 -20.51 -12.02
N ALA A 174 -3.52 -21.30 -12.75
CA ALA A 174 -2.25 -20.82 -13.32
C ALA A 174 -2.43 -19.59 -14.24
N LEU A 175 -3.55 -19.50 -14.97
CA LEU A 175 -3.84 -18.36 -15.83
C LEU A 175 -4.20 -17.11 -15.01
N THR A 176 -5.00 -17.26 -13.96
CA THR A 176 -5.32 -16.17 -13.04
C THR A 176 -4.04 -15.65 -12.38
N GLN A 177 -3.25 -16.54 -11.79
CA GLN A 177 -1.99 -16.23 -11.12
C GLN A 177 -0.98 -15.56 -12.08
N TYR A 178 -0.98 -15.93 -13.36
CA TYR A 178 -0.11 -15.30 -14.36
C TYR A 178 -0.37 -13.79 -14.50
N PHE A 179 -1.63 -13.35 -14.43
CA PHE A 179 -2.01 -11.93 -14.48
C PHE A 179 -2.22 -11.28 -13.10
N TRP A 180 -2.20 -12.04 -12.02
CA TRP A 180 -2.48 -11.56 -10.66
C TRP A 180 -1.33 -10.73 -10.08
N PRO A 181 -1.60 -9.80 -9.14
CA PRO A 181 -0.55 -9.12 -8.39
C PRO A 181 0.46 -10.07 -7.73
N ARG A 182 1.74 -9.73 -7.93
CA ARG A 182 2.92 -10.32 -7.30
C ARG A 182 3.39 -9.34 -6.23
N ARG A 183 2.80 -9.46 -5.03
CA ARG A 183 3.05 -8.54 -3.91
C ARG A 183 4.55 -8.44 -3.60
N ASN A 184 4.96 -7.29 -3.09
CA ASN A 184 6.34 -7.02 -2.70
C ASN A 184 6.39 -6.20 -1.42
N ILE A 185 7.54 -6.26 -0.76
CA ILE A 185 7.98 -5.24 0.19
C ILE A 185 8.92 -4.31 -0.58
N ILE A 186 8.79 -3.01 -0.37
CA ILE A 186 9.81 -2.04 -0.76
C ILE A 186 10.51 -1.53 0.50
N LYS A 187 11.84 -1.59 0.51
CA LYS A 187 12.70 -1.23 1.65
C LYS A 187 13.78 -0.30 1.15
N CYS A 188 14.03 0.81 1.82
CA CYS A 188 15.08 1.74 1.43
C CYS A 188 15.69 2.48 2.63
N LYS A 189 16.93 2.91 2.46
CA LYS A 189 17.60 3.81 3.40
C LYS A 189 17.23 5.26 3.10
N ILE A 190 16.99 6.06 4.14
CA ILE A 190 16.68 7.49 4.01
C ILE A 190 17.71 8.30 4.79
N GLU A 191 18.31 9.31 4.16
CA GLU A 191 19.33 10.19 4.73
C GLU A 191 18.71 11.28 5.62
N VAL A 192 18.07 10.85 6.71
CA VAL A 192 17.43 11.75 7.68
C VAL A 192 18.50 12.57 8.43
N PRO A 193 18.38 13.92 8.52
CA PRO A 193 19.40 14.77 9.14
C PRO A 193 19.69 14.38 10.59
N GLY A 194 20.96 14.04 10.87
CA GLY A 194 21.40 13.64 12.20
C GLY A 194 21.15 12.17 12.54
N HIS A 195 20.80 11.33 11.55
CA HIS A 195 20.53 9.91 11.77
C HIS A 195 21.09 9.03 10.63
N ASP A 196 22.28 8.45 10.83
CA ASP A 196 23.09 7.85 9.75
C ASP A 196 22.60 6.50 9.20
N ASN A 197 21.61 5.86 9.85
CA ASN A 197 21.12 4.52 9.48
C ASN A 197 19.60 4.37 9.68
N PHE A 198 18.82 5.22 9.02
CA PHE A 198 17.36 5.18 9.06
C PHE A 198 16.78 4.47 7.83
N TRP A 199 15.83 3.56 8.05
CA TRP A 199 15.17 2.79 6.99
C TRP A 199 13.66 2.98 6.98
N ALA A 200 13.09 2.99 5.78
CA ALA A 200 11.65 2.91 5.57
C ALA A 200 11.29 1.59 4.88
N VAL A 201 10.22 0.95 5.35
CA VAL A 201 9.73 -0.32 4.81
C VAL A 201 8.24 -0.18 4.54
N ASN A 202 7.81 -0.50 3.32
CA ASN A 202 6.41 -0.42 2.91
C ASN A 202 5.91 -1.78 2.36
N ILE A 203 4.74 -2.21 2.82
CA ILE A 203 4.07 -3.45 2.40
C ILE A 203 2.65 -3.18 1.87
N HIS A 204 2.24 -4.01 0.91
CA HIS A 204 0.82 -4.24 0.62
C HIS A 204 0.60 -5.76 0.54
N ALA A 205 0.00 -6.34 1.58
CA ALA A 205 -0.24 -7.78 1.69
C ALA A 205 -1.37 -8.25 0.75
N ALA A 206 -1.66 -9.56 0.76
CA ALA A 206 -2.74 -10.09 -0.06
C ALA A 206 -4.08 -9.86 0.64
N ALA A 207 -5.10 -9.39 -0.10
CA ALA A 207 -6.45 -9.21 0.44
C ALA A 207 -7.27 -10.50 0.32
N PHE A 208 -7.38 -11.01 -0.90
CA PHE A 208 -8.32 -12.06 -1.29
C PHE A 208 -7.78 -13.50 -1.15
N SER A 209 -6.83 -13.79 -0.25
CA SER A 209 -6.27 -15.16 -0.14
C SER A 209 -7.07 -16.05 0.79
N THR A 210 -7.23 -17.32 0.42
CA THR A 210 -7.85 -18.37 1.27
C THR A 210 -6.83 -19.42 1.78
N ASP A 211 -5.56 -19.25 1.43
CA ASP A 211 -4.43 -20.08 1.84
C ASP A 211 -3.49 -19.35 2.84
N ASP A 212 -2.32 -19.91 3.09
CA ASP A 212 -1.32 -19.37 4.02
C ASP A 212 -0.50 -18.18 3.48
N THR A 213 -0.87 -17.62 2.31
CA THR A 213 -0.12 -16.54 1.65
C THR A 213 -0.04 -15.28 2.51
N LYS A 214 -1.17 -14.86 3.13
CA LYS A 214 -1.21 -13.67 3.98
C LYS A 214 -0.32 -13.83 5.21
N GLU A 215 -0.33 -15.00 5.85
CA GLU A 215 0.56 -15.29 6.97
C GLU A 215 2.04 -15.24 6.55
N LYS A 216 2.39 -15.82 5.38
CA LYS A 216 3.75 -15.74 4.82
C LYS A 216 4.20 -14.29 4.56
N HIS A 217 3.27 -13.45 4.11
CA HIS A 217 3.52 -12.03 3.88
C HIS A 217 3.88 -11.29 5.16
N VAL A 218 3.09 -11.47 6.22
CA VAL A 218 3.34 -10.87 7.54
C VAL A 218 4.66 -11.37 8.12
N LYS A 219 4.94 -12.68 8.02
CA LYS A 219 6.19 -13.28 8.50
C LYS A 219 7.42 -12.74 7.77
N LEU A 220 7.36 -12.59 6.45
CA LEU A 220 8.47 -12.01 5.68
C LEU A 220 8.71 -10.56 6.09
N PHE A 221 7.65 -9.74 6.20
CA PHE A 221 7.78 -8.36 6.66
C PHE A 221 8.41 -8.25 8.04
N LYS A 222 7.98 -9.08 9.00
CA LYS A 222 8.60 -9.15 10.32
C LYS A 222 10.08 -9.54 10.23
N SER A 223 10.43 -10.50 9.38
CA SER A 223 11.82 -10.91 9.17
C SER A 223 12.70 -9.77 8.65
N GLU A 224 12.21 -8.96 7.72
CA GLU A 224 12.94 -7.79 7.21
C GLU A 224 13.19 -6.74 8.31
N LEU A 225 12.19 -6.50 9.15
CA LEU A 225 12.35 -5.61 10.31
C LEU A 225 13.32 -6.18 11.35
N ASP A 226 13.30 -7.49 11.57
CA ASP A 226 14.21 -8.18 12.50
C ASP A 226 15.66 -8.09 12.02
N GLU A 227 15.90 -8.21 10.71
CA GLU A 227 17.22 -8.03 10.12
C GLU A 227 17.74 -6.60 10.32
N LEU A 228 16.91 -5.59 10.00
CA LEU A 228 17.25 -4.18 10.24
C LEU A 228 17.56 -3.92 11.72
N ASN A 229 16.73 -4.43 12.63
CA ASN A 229 16.96 -4.30 14.06
C ASN A 229 18.27 -4.99 14.49
N GLY A 230 18.55 -6.18 13.96
CA GLY A 230 19.74 -6.97 14.25
C GLY A 230 21.06 -6.31 13.84
N ILE A 231 21.04 -5.49 12.79
CA ILE A 231 22.20 -4.68 12.36
C ILE A 231 22.26 -3.30 13.04
N GLY A 232 21.36 -3.02 14.00
CA GLY A 232 21.31 -1.75 14.71
C GLY A 232 20.78 -0.58 13.87
N ALA A 233 20.00 -0.85 12.82
CA ALA A 233 19.30 0.19 12.08
C ALA A 233 18.07 0.66 12.85
N THR A 234 17.73 1.94 12.69
CA THR A 234 16.42 2.46 13.10
C THR A 234 15.50 2.39 11.89
N PHE A 235 14.24 1.99 12.09
CA PHE A 235 13.30 1.92 10.98
C PHE A 235 11.91 2.45 11.32
N VAL A 236 11.18 2.84 10.29
CA VAL A 236 9.73 2.84 10.29
C VAL A 236 9.24 1.88 9.22
N GLY A 237 8.28 1.03 9.55
CA GLY A 237 7.77 0.01 8.66
C GLY A 237 6.26 -0.07 8.74
N GLY A 238 5.56 -0.07 7.61
CA GLY A 238 4.11 -0.05 7.62
C GLY A 238 3.49 -0.30 6.27
N GLY A 239 2.17 -0.18 6.21
CA GLY A 239 1.40 -0.38 4.99
C GLY A 239 0.02 -0.97 5.24
N ASP A 240 -0.56 -1.49 4.17
CA ASP A 240 -1.82 -2.24 4.19
C ASP A 240 -1.52 -3.73 4.36
N PHE A 241 -1.87 -4.28 5.52
CA PHE A 241 -1.63 -5.67 5.86
C PHE A 241 -2.82 -6.57 5.49
N ASN A 242 -3.96 -6.00 5.11
CA ASN A 242 -5.19 -6.75 4.83
C ASN A 242 -5.52 -7.79 5.91
N THR A 243 -5.22 -7.50 7.18
CA THR A 243 -5.54 -8.37 8.33
C THR A 243 -5.84 -7.49 9.52
N VAL A 244 -6.75 -7.94 10.40
CA VAL A 244 -7.18 -7.19 11.58
C VAL A 244 -6.21 -7.36 12.76
N PRO A 245 -6.18 -6.42 13.73
CA PRO A 245 -5.34 -6.57 14.92
C PRO A 245 -5.72 -7.78 15.79
N PRO A 246 -4.79 -8.27 16.64
CA PRO A 246 -5.13 -9.29 17.63
C PRO A 246 -6.17 -8.78 18.61
N GLY A 247 -7.22 -9.57 18.85
CA GLY A 247 -8.30 -9.24 19.78
C GLY A 247 -9.36 -8.28 19.23
N SER A 248 -9.42 -8.05 17.91
CA SER A 248 -10.54 -7.35 17.26
C SER A 248 -11.90 -7.92 17.66
N GLU A 249 -12.86 -7.04 17.94
CA GLU A 249 -14.22 -7.45 18.35
C GLU A 249 -14.96 -8.18 17.23
N LYS A 250 -14.70 -7.78 15.98
CA LYS A 250 -15.29 -8.36 14.77
C LYS A 250 -14.19 -8.85 13.84
N THR A 251 -14.39 -10.05 13.29
CA THR A 251 -13.43 -10.73 12.41
C THR A 251 -14.08 -11.38 11.21
N GLU A 252 -15.41 -11.40 11.12
CA GLU A 252 -16.16 -11.92 9.98
C GLU A 252 -17.00 -10.78 9.39
N TYR A 253 -16.88 -10.54 8.09
CA TYR A 253 -17.57 -9.47 7.35
C TYR A 253 -18.35 -10.00 6.14
N CYS A 254 -18.59 -11.32 6.09
CA CYS A 254 -19.15 -12.03 4.95
C CYS A 254 -20.55 -11.56 4.51
N ASP A 255 -21.35 -11.06 5.45
CA ASP A 255 -22.72 -10.59 5.18
C ASP A 255 -22.73 -9.10 4.83
N GLU A 256 -21.96 -8.27 5.54
CA GLU A 256 -21.95 -6.82 5.39
C GLU A 256 -21.21 -6.37 4.14
N ASP A 257 -20.10 -7.04 3.81
CA ASP A 257 -19.31 -6.72 2.63
C ASP A 257 -19.82 -7.46 1.37
N ARG A 258 -20.92 -8.22 1.44
CA ARG A 258 -21.44 -9.00 0.32
C ARG A 258 -21.97 -8.09 -0.79
N CYS A 259 -21.57 -8.36 -2.04
CA CYS A 259 -22.11 -7.61 -3.17
C CYS A 259 -23.54 -8.06 -3.53
N PRO A 260 -24.41 -7.13 -4.01
CA PRO A 260 -25.72 -7.49 -4.50
C PRO A 260 -25.67 -8.58 -5.57
N GLY A 261 -26.35 -9.70 -5.34
CA GLY A 261 -26.43 -10.83 -6.28
C GLY A 261 -25.42 -11.96 -6.01
N GLU A 262 -24.49 -11.80 -5.07
CA GLU A 262 -23.69 -12.91 -4.55
C GLU A 262 -24.56 -13.85 -3.69
N THR A 263 -24.29 -15.15 -3.79
CA THR A 263 -25.04 -16.17 -3.03
C THR A 263 -24.63 -16.17 -1.57
N SER A 264 -25.60 -16.33 -0.65
CA SER A 264 -25.38 -16.36 0.80
C SER A 264 -24.49 -17.49 1.31
N ASP A 265 -24.30 -18.54 0.51
CA ASP A 265 -23.74 -19.80 0.98
C ASP A 265 -22.19 -19.80 0.96
N GLN A 266 -21.57 -18.69 0.52
CA GLN A 266 -20.12 -18.53 0.45
C GLN A 266 -19.72 -17.14 0.95
N CYS A 267 -18.81 -17.10 1.92
CA CYS A 267 -18.09 -15.88 2.26
C CYS A 267 -17.12 -15.54 1.12
N GLY A 268 -17.13 -14.29 0.66
CA GLY A 268 -16.15 -13.83 -0.32
C GLY A 268 -14.73 -13.90 0.23
N ASP A 269 -13.76 -14.17 -0.65
CA ASP A 269 -12.34 -14.10 -0.31
C ASP A 269 -12.00 -12.76 0.36
N GLY A 270 -11.19 -12.77 1.42
CA GLY A 270 -10.76 -11.54 2.10
C GLY A 270 -11.81 -10.86 2.99
N LEU A 271 -12.94 -11.52 3.27
CA LEU A 271 -13.98 -11.02 4.16
C LEU A 271 -14.02 -11.71 5.53
N ASP A 272 -13.25 -12.78 5.72
CA ASP A 272 -13.16 -13.55 6.97
C ASP A 272 -11.71 -13.57 7.48
N TYR A 273 -11.51 -12.98 8.66
CA TYR A 273 -10.25 -12.82 9.38
C TYR A 273 -10.16 -13.71 10.62
N THR A 274 -11.13 -14.60 10.84
CA THR A 274 -11.25 -15.40 12.09
C THR A 274 -9.99 -16.21 12.39
N THR A 275 -9.28 -16.67 11.35
CA THR A 275 -8.04 -17.47 11.48
C THR A 275 -6.75 -16.63 11.47
N GLU A 276 -6.87 -15.31 11.31
CA GLU A 276 -5.75 -14.40 11.07
C GLU A 276 -5.37 -13.56 12.31
N GLN A 277 -6.19 -13.63 13.36
CA GLN A 277 -6.14 -12.74 14.53
C GLN A 277 -4.77 -12.68 15.21
N ASP A 278 -4.01 -13.77 15.20
CA ASP A 278 -2.72 -13.83 15.90
C ASP A 278 -1.51 -13.46 15.02
N TRP A 279 -1.70 -13.21 13.72
CA TRP A 279 -0.58 -13.02 12.79
C TRP A 279 0.25 -11.77 13.08
N LEU A 280 -0.39 -10.71 13.60
CA LEU A 280 0.30 -9.46 13.96
C LEU A 280 0.87 -9.46 15.39
N THR A 281 0.65 -10.50 16.19
CA THR A 281 1.05 -10.54 17.61
C THR A 281 2.54 -10.30 17.81
N SER A 282 3.39 -10.86 16.95
CA SER A 282 4.85 -10.66 17.03
C SER A 282 5.27 -9.22 16.69
N LEU A 283 4.62 -8.57 15.73
CA LEU A 283 4.88 -7.16 15.38
C LEU A 283 4.52 -6.23 16.55
N TYR A 284 3.34 -6.43 17.15
CA TYR A 284 2.91 -5.67 18.31
C TYR A 284 3.74 -5.95 19.58
N GLY A 285 4.31 -7.16 19.70
CA GLY A 285 5.12 -7.55 20.85
C GLY A 285 6.56 -7.05 20.79
N ASP A 286 7.16 -7.02 19.60
CA ASP A 286 8.58 -6.73 19.43
C ASP A 286 8.86 -5.26 19.06
N TYR A 287 7.88 -4.55 18.48
CA TYR A 287 8.04 -3.18 17.99
C TYR A 287 6.96 -2.23 18.50
N THR A 288 7.25 -0.94 18.44
CA THR A 288 6.34 0.14 18.84
C THR A 288 5.38 0.45 17.69
N PRO A 289 4.09 0.10 17.77
CA PRO A 289 3.10 0.48 16.76
C PRO A 289 2.77 1.98 16.86
N ALA A 290 2.37 2.61 15.76
CA ALA A 290 1.80 3.95 15.77
C ALA A 290 0.51 4.00 16.60
N VAL A 291 -0.40 3.04 16.39
CA VAL A 291 -1.60 2.87 17.23
C VAL A 291 -1.35 1.71 18.18
N ALA A 292 -1.22 1.98 19.48
CA ALA A 292 -1.00 0.94 20.48
C ALA A 292 -2.15 -0.08 20.50
N LEU A 293 -1.82 -1.35 20.69
CA LEU A 293 -2.82 -2.42 20.70
C LEU A 293 -3.86 -2.20 21.81
N ASN A 294 -3.43 -1.78 22.99
CA ASN A 294 -4.34 -1.51 24.10
C ASN A 294 -5.34 -0.38 23.79
N ASP A 295 -4.91 0.66 23.09
CA ASP A 295 -5.80 1.76 22.71
C ASP A 295 -6.80 1.31 21.66
N TYR A 296 -6.36 0.51 20.68
CA TYR A 296 -7.26 -0.16 19.75
C TYR A 296 -8.29 -1.04 20.47
N LEU A 297 -7.87 -1.88 21.41
CA LEU A 297 -8.76 -2.79 22.14
C LEU A 297 -9.76 -2.06 23.06
N MET A 298 -9.45 -0.83 23.49
CA MET A 298 -10.40 0.00 24.24
C MET A 298 -11.45 0.66 23.35
N ASP A 299 -11.12 0.95 22.09
CA ASP A 299 -12.02 1.56 21.12
C ASP A 299 -11.60 1.18 19.70
N ASN A 300 -12.12 0.06 19.19
CA ASN A 300 -11.81 -0.41 17.83
C ASN A 300 -12.21 0.65 16.79
N SER A 301 -13.37 1.29 17.01
CA SER A 301 -14.04 2.13 16.02
C SER A 301 -13.26 3.40 15.65
N SER A 302 -12.55 4.00 16.60
CA SER A 302 -11.72 5.19 16.37
C SER A 302 -10.46 4.94 15.53
N TYR A 303 -10.11 3.67 15.30
CA TYR A 303 -8.89 3.31 14.55
C TYR A 303 -9.15 2.44 13.33
N PHE A 304 -10.41 2.24 12.94
CA PHE A 304 -10.74 1.63 11.66
C PHE A 304 -10.21 2.47 10.51
N THR A 305 -9.63 1.79 9.54
CA THR A 305 -8.96 2.38 8.38
C THR A 305 -9.62 1.99 7.07
N HIS A 306 -10.52 1.02 7.03
CA HIS A 306 -11.07 0.54 5.76
C HIS A 306 -12.56 0.22 5.87
N ASN A 307 -13.26 0.33 4.75
CA ASN A 307 -14.56 -0.29 4.48
C ASN A 307 -14.70 -0.49 2.96
N ARG A 308 -15.12 -1.69 2.56
CA ARG A 308 -15.36 -2.08 1.16
C ARG A 308 -16.41 -1.21 0.45
N SER A 309 -17.50 -0.91 1.16
CA SER A 309 -18.63 -0.11 0.69
C SER A 309 -18.23 1.35 0.54
N GLY A 310 -18.46 1.96 -0.61
CA GLY A 310 -18.17 3.38 -0.87
C GLY A 310 -18.99 4.36 -0.01
N THR A 311 -20.06 3.89 0.63
CA THR A 311 -21.04 4.74 1.34
C THR A 311 -21.12 4.50 2.84
N GLU A 312 -20.65 3.35 3.31
CA GLU A 312 -20.69 3.00 4.74
C GLU A 312 -19.39 3.38 5.44
N TRP A 313 -19.52 3.78 6.71
CA TRP A 313 -18.40 4.26 7.53
C TRP A 313 -17.38 3.15 7.80
N TRP A 314 -16.14 3.50 8.16
CA TRP A 314 -15.06 2.56 8.49
C TRP A 314 -15.50 1.44 9.44
N ASP A 315 -15.08 0.20 9.17
CA ASP A 315 -15.53 -0.97 9.92
C ASP A 315 -14.41 -1.97 10.29
N LYS A 316 -13.20 -1.76 9.77
CA LYS A 316 -12.02 -2.59 10.07
C LYS A 316 -10.73 -1.78 10.05
N LYS A 317 -9.76 -2.21 10.86
CA LYS A 317 -8.38 -1.67 10.87
C LYS A 317 -7.49 -2.65 10.14
N ILE A 318 -6.84 -2.21 9.06
CA ILE A 318 -5.92 -3.03 8.27
C ILE A 318 -4.65 -2.28 7.84
N ASP A 319 -4.52 -0.98 8.17
CA ASP A 319 -3.36 -0.15 7.88
C ASP A 319 -2.55 0.15 9.15
N TYR A 320 -1.21 0.03 9.06
CA TYR A 320 -0.33 0.04 10.23
C TYR A 320 1.01 0.74 9.97
N ILE A 321 1.61 1.24 11.04
CA ILE A 321 3.02 1.67 11.09
C ILE A 321 3.63 1.11 12.39
N PHE A 322 4.85 0.60 12.31
CA PHE A 322 5.66 0.07 13.41
C PHE A 322 7.06 0.67 13.36
N THR A 323 7.73 0.72 14.50
CA THR A 323 9.12 1.18 14.61
C THR A 323 9.85 0.49 15.75
N ASN A 324 11.19 0.38 15.66
CA ASN A 324 12.05 0.09 16.80
C ASN A 324 12.56 1.35 17.54
N GLY A 325 12.17 2.55 17.09
CA GLY A 325 12.41 3.82 17.77
C GLY A 325 11.22 4.24 18.65
N GLY A 326 11.01 5.56 18.77
CA GLY A 326 9.96 6.14 19.61
C GLY A 326 9.06 7.12 18.85
N TRP A 327 7.78 7.15 19.22
CA TRP A 327 6.80 8.12 18.75
C TRP A 327 6.69 9.30 19.73
N ALA A 328 6.40 10.52 19.23
CA ALA A 328 6.29 11.73 20.05
C ALA A 328 5.10 11.70 21.01
N ASN A 329 4.01 11.08 20.57
CA ASN A 329 2.79 10.88 21.33
C ASN A 329 2.59 9.40 21.65
N THR A 330 1.77 9.11 22.66
CA THR A 330 1.45 7.73 23.06
C THR A 330 0.70 6.96 21.96
N THR A 331 0.00 7.67 21.08
CA THR A 331 -0.70 7.13 19.91
C THR A 331 -0.57 8.08 18.72
N GLY A 332 -0.38 7.49 17.54
CA GLY A 332 -0.56 8.11 16.25
C GLY A 332 -2.04 8.37 15.95
N THR A 333 -2.29 8.90 14.76
CA THR A 333 -3.62 9.34 14.33
C THR A 333 -4.10 8.48 13.17
N THR A 334 -5.33 7.97 13.27
CA THR A 334 -6.08 7.44 12.14
C THR A 334 -7.00 8.55 11.64
N HIS A 335 -6.76 9.06 10.43
CA HIS A 335 -7.47 10.23 9.87
C HIS A 335 -8.82 9.83 9.28
N GLN A 336 -9.75 9.45 10.15
CA GLN A 336 -11.07 8.95 9.75
C GLN A 336 -11.95 9.98 9.03
N ASP A 337 -11.63 11.26 9.16
CA ASP A 337 -12.27 12.37 8.45
C ASP A 337 -11.97 12.39 6.94
N MET A 338 -10.93 11.67 6.49
CA MET A 338 -10.52 11.57 5.08
C MET A 338 -11.31 10.53 4.26
N PHE A 339 -12.54 10.22 4.69
CA PHE A 339 -13.41 9.16 4.15
C PHE A 339 -13.66 9.22 2.64
N ASN A 340 -13.72 10.42 2.05
CA ASN A 340 -14.10 10.55 0.64
C ASN A 340 -12.93 10.37 -0.33
N PHE A 341 -11.70 10.26 0.16
CA PHE A 341 -10.48 10.42 -0.66
C PHE A 341 -9.82 9.10 -1.05
N SER A 342 -10.11 8.03 -0.32
CA SER A 342 -9.76 6.64 -0.61
C SER A 342 -10.68 5.74 0.20
N ASP A 343 -10.83 4.48 -0.18
CA ASP A 343 -11.45 3.45 0.67
C ASP A 343 -10.56 3.02 1.84
N HIS A 344 -9.38 3.64 2.00
CA HIS A 344 -8.57 3.58 3.21
C HIS A 344 -8.39 4.97 3.85
N ALA A 345 -8.45 5.02 5.18
CA ALA A 345 -8.04 6.16 5.99
C ALA A 345 -6.52 6.12 6.21
N PRO A 346 -5.80 7.25 6.06
CA PRO A 346 -4.39 7.28 6.35
C PRO A 346 -4.13 7.13 7.86
N VAL A 347 -2.98 6.54 8.18
CA VAL A 347 -2.45 6.47 9.55
C VAL A 347 -1.15 7.26 9.60
N SER A 348 -1.01 8.15 10.58
CA SER A 348 0.22 8.93 10.77
C SER A 348 0.78 8.82 12.18
N ALA A 349 2.09 8.94 12.31
CA ALA A 349 2.77 9.11 13.59
C ALA A 349 3.99 10.03 13.45
N GLU A 350 4.26 10.79 14.50
CA GLU A 350 5.45 11.63 14.59
C GLU A 350 6.60 10.83 15.22
N PHE A 351 7.62 10.53 14.44
CA PHE A 351 8.82 9.83 14.88
C PHE A 351 9.76 10.76 15.63
N LEU A 352 10.26 10.35 16.80
CA LEU A 352 11.27 11.10 17.55
C LEU A 352 12.67 10.68 17.13
N LEU A 353 13.47 11.68 16.76
CA LEU A 353 14.92 11.50 16.66
C LEU A 353 15.49 11.56 18.08
N THR A 354 15.72 10.40 18.69
CA THR A 354 16.46 10.33 19.95
C THR A 354 17.88 10.83 19.73
N GLN A 355 18.28 11.86 20.49
CA GLN A 355 19.66 12.38 20.50
C GLN A 355 20.63 11.47 21.22
#